data_AF-A0A1P9WXR9-F1
#
_entry.id   AF-A0A1P9WXR9-F1
#
_cell.length_a   1.000
_cell.length_b   1.000
_cell.length_c   1.000
_cell.angle_alpha   90.00
_cell.angle_beta   90.00
_cell.angle_gamma   90.00
#
_symmetry.space_group_name_H-M   'P 1'
#
loop_
_entity.id
_entity.type
_entity.pdbx_description
1 polymer ?
#
loop_
_entity_poly.entity_id
_entity_poly.type
_entity_poly.pdbx_seq_one_letter_code
_entity_poly.pdbx_strand_id
1 'polypeptide(L)'
;MQAYLTLNYSRASRSQLAHYLQRIGWLGVGQAGAFTDDMLACLQSADCELVFLRLPDPDTSVPDDFLDALRRHPVVIATSPYPQHLFDYLDLNPFDFLTEPYSFDRFAQTMERYIAKKG
;
A
#
# COMPACT_ATOMS: atom_id res chain seq x y z
N MET A 1 4.49 6.22 17.30
CA MET A 1 5.21 5.55 16.18
C MET A 1 4.17 5.28 15.12
N GLN A 2 4.34 5.77 13.90
CA GLN A 2 3.28 5.64 12.89
C GLN A 2 3.27 4.22 12.33
N ALA A 3 2.13 3.54 12.46
CA ALA A 3 1.95 2.17 11.99
C ALA A 3 1.50 2.18 10.52
N TYR A 4 2.01 1.23 9.74
CA TYR A 4 1.56 0.99 8.37
C TYR A 4 1.17 -0.47 8.18
N LEU A 5 0.33 -0.74 7.19
CA LEU A 5 -0.05 -2.09 6.78
C LEU A 5 0.52 -2.38 5.40
N THR A 6 1.02 -3.60 5.18
CA THR A 6 1.39 -4.10 3.85
C THR A 6 0.51 -5.29 3.49
N LEU A 7 -0.16 -5.22 2.34
CA LEU A 7 -1.09 -6.23 1.86
C LEU A 7 -0.61 -6.86 0.56
N ASN A 8 -0.64 -8.19 0.51
CA ASN A 8 -0.44 -8.99 -0.71
C ASN A 8 0.94 -8.83 -1.38
N TYR A 9 1.98 -8.47 -0.61
CA TYR A 9 3.34 -8.34 -1.14
C TYR A 9 4.01 -9.70 -1.38
N SER A 10 4.61 -9.88 -2.56
CA SER A 10 5.57 -10.96 -2.81
C SER A 10 6.82 -10.79 -1.97
N ARG A 11 7.62 -11.86 -1.79
CA ARG A 11 8.91 -11.77 -1.07
C ARG A 11 9.82 -10.69 -1.67
N ALA A 12 9.91 -10.61 -2.99
CA ALA A 12 10.77 -9.65 -3.68
C ALA A 12 10.30 -8.20 -3.48
N SER A 13 9.01 -7.93 -3.75
CA SER A 13 8.42 -6.60 -3.55
C SER A 13 8.52 -6.17 -2.09
N ARG A 14 8.30 -7.10 -1.14
CA ARG A 14 8.43 -6.83 0.31
C ARG A 14 9.85 -6.45 0.68
N SER A 15 10.85 -7.16 0.15
CA SER A 15 12.26 -6.85 0.41
C SER A 15 12.65 -5.47 -0.14
N GLN A 16 12.18 -5.10 -1.33
CA GLN A 16 12.41 -3.76 -1.88
C GLN A 16 11.76 -2.67 -1.01
N LEU A 17 10.47 -2.82 -0.69
CA LEU A 17 9.75 -1.84 0.14
C LEU A 17 10.40 -1.70 1.52
N ALA A 18 10.76 -2.82 2.17
CA ALA A 18 11.43 -2.81 3.46
C ALA A 18 12.76 -2.05 3.41
N HIS A 19 13.56 -2.24 2.36
CA HIS A 19 14.80 -1.51 2.16
C HIS A 19 14.56 0.00 2.02
N TYR A 20 13.52 0.41 1.29
CA TYR A 20 13.19 1.83 1.11
C TYR A 20 12.64 2.46 2.39
N LEU A 21 11.80 1.75 3.13
CA LEU A 21 11.30 2.16 4.44
C LEU A 21 12.45 2.35 5.44
N GLN A 22 13.43 1.44 5.45
CA GLN A 22 14.64 1.59 6.27
C GLN A 22 15.45 2.84 5.91
N ARG A 23 15.57 3.16 4.61
CA ARG A 23 16.32 4.35 4.16
C ARG A 23 15.67 5.66 4.58
N ILE A 24 14.33 5.74 4.61
CA ILE A 24 13.65 6.95 5.10
C ILE A 24 13.68 7.05 6.64
N GLY A 25 13.70 5.92 7.34
CA GLY A 25 14.06 5.84 8.76
C GLY A 25 13.06 6.42 9.79
N TRP A 26 11.93 6.98 9.36
CA TRP A 26 10.95 7.60 10.25
C TRP A 26 9.63 6.83 10.39
N LEU A 27 9.35 5.86 9.51
CA LEU A 27 8.23 4.93 9.68
C LEU A 27 8.60 3.82 10.67
N GLY A 28 7.67 3.50 11.58
CA GLY A 28 7.84 2.45 12.58
C GLY A 28 7.74 1.03 12.02
N VAL A 29 7.50 0.05 12.88
CA VAL A 29 7.21 -1.33 12.45
C VAL A 29 5.76 -1.42 11.98
N GLY A 30 5.55 -1.91 10.75
CA GLY A 30 4.23 -2.19 10.20
C GLY A 30 3.87 -3.67 10.23
N GLN A 31 2.58 -3.96 10.03
CA GLN A 31 2.06 -5.32 9.85
C GLN A 31 2.08 -5.73 8.38
N ALA A 32 2.22 -7.03 8.11
CA ALA A 32 2.34 -7.56 6.76
C ALA A 32 1.60 -8.89 6.63
N GLY A 33 0.79 -9.03 5.58
CA GLY A 33 0.00 -10.23 5.39
C GLY A 33 -0.71 -10.29 4.03
N ALA A 34 -1.34 -11.44 3.78
CA ALA A 34 -2.28 -11.63 2.69
C ALA A 34 -3.67 -11.08 3.08
N PHE A 35 -4.67 -11.27 2.22
CA PHE A 35 -6.06 -10.95 2.53
C PHE A 35 -6.65 -11.99 3.51
N THR A 36 -6.47 -11.77 4.80
CA THR A 36 -7.02 -12.59 5.90
C THR A 36 -7.88 -11.76 6.83
N ASP A 37 -8.77 -12.38 7.61
CA ASP A 37 -9.67 -11.66 8.53
C ASP A 37 -8.92 -10.79 9.53
N ASP A 38 -7.79 -11.28 10.08
CA ASP A 38 -6.93 -10.49 10.96
C ASP A 38 -6.40 -9.23 10.26
N MET A 39 -5.99 -9.35 8.99
CA MET A 39 -5.49 -8.22 8.22
C MET A 39 -6.59 -7.24 7.84
N LEU A 40 -7.82 -7.72 7.63
CA LEU A 40 -9.00 -6.88 7.42
C LEU A 40 -9.31 -6.07 8.68
N ALA A 41 -9.25 -6.70 9.86
CA ALA A 41 -9.44 -6.02 11.14
C ALA A 41 -8.36 -4.95 11.37
N CYS A 42 -7.10 -5.23 11.01
CA CYS A 42 -6.01 -4.24 11.08
C CYS A 42 -6.23 -3.08 10.10
N LEU A 43 -6.67 -3.36 8.88
CA LEU A 43 -6.99 -2.35 7.86
C LEU A 43 -8.14 -1.42 8.30
N GLN A 44 -9.13 -1.96 9.01
CA GLN A 44 -10.28 -1.21 9.51
C GLN A 44 -9.99 -0.46 10.82
N SER A 45 -8.83 -0.71 11.45
CA SER A 45 -8.44 -0.02 12.67
C SER A 45 -8.14 1.46 12.41
N ALA A 46 -8.60 2.33 13.32
CA ALA A 46 -8.32 3.77 13.26
C ALA A 46 -6.83 4.12 13.39
N ASP A 47 -6.02 3.21 13.94
CA ASP A 47 -4.57 3.39 14.08
C ASP A 47 -3.81 3.11 12.77
N CYS A 48 -4.47 2.50 11.77
CA CYS A 48 -3.90 2.30 10.45
C CYS A 48 -4.09 3.56 9.60
N GLU A 49 -3.03 4.36 9.47
CA GLU A 49 -3.10 5.61 8.71
C GLU A 49 -2.50 5.50 7.30
N LEU A 50 -1.76 4.42 7.04
CA LEU A 50 -1.03 4.19 5.81
C LEU A 50 -1.08 2.71 5.42
N VAL A 51 -1.57 2.43 4.21
CA VAL A 51 -1.57 1.10 3.63
C VAL A 51 -0.72 1.09 2.38
N PHE A 52 0.21 0.15 2.31
CA PHE A 52 0.86 -0.27 1.07
C PHE A 52 0.10 -1.49 0.55
N LEU A 53 -0.56 -1.33 -0.60
CA LEU A 53 -1.29 -2.40 -1.27
C LEU A 53 -0.51 -2.85 -2.49
N ARG A 54 -0.15 -4.13 -2.57
CA ARG A 54 0.28 -4.72 -3.83
C ARG A 54 -0.93 -5.30 -4.56
N LEU A 55 -1.28 -4.71 -5.69
CA LEU A 55 -2.31 -5.27 -6.55
C LEU A 55 -1.78 -6.53 -7.25
N PRO A 56 -2.59 -7.59 -7.32
CA PRO A 56 -2.25 -8.81 -8.05
C PRO A 56 -2.29 -8.55 -9.57
N ASP A 57 -2.23 -9.63 -10.37
CA ASP A 57 -2.50 -9.53 -11.81
C ASP A 57 -3.89 -8.91 -12.05
N PRO A 58 -4.12 -8.13 -13.13
CA PRO A 58 -5.41 -7.49 -13.41
C PRO A 58 -6.60 -8.45 -13.47
N ASP A 59 -6.35 -9.72 -13.81
CA ASP A 59 -7.37 -10.76 -13.87
C ASP A 59 -7.67 -11.41 -12.51
N THR A 60 -6.97 -10.99 -11.44
CA THR A 60 -7.15 -11.51 -10.09
C THR A 60 -8.04 -10.60 -9.27
N SER A 61 -9.10 -11.16 -8.70
CA SER A 61 -10.00 -10.43 -7.81
C SER A 61 -9.32 -10.05 -6.49
N VAL A 62 -9.57 -8.82 -6.03
CA VAL A 62 -9.36 -8.41 -4.64
C VAL A 62 -10.66 -8.71 -3.88
N PRO A 63 -10.62 -9.33 -2.68
CA PRO A 63 -11.84 -9.61 -1.92
C PRO A 63 -12.65 -8.34 -1.65
N ASP A 64 -13.97 -8.41 -1.82
CA ASP A 64 -14.85 -7.24 -1.79
C ASP A 64 -14.76 -6.47 -0.46
N ASP A 65 -14.74 -7.17 0.68
CA ASP A 65 -14.61 -6.54 2.01
C ASP A 65 -13.30 -5.74 2.16
N PHE A 66 -12.21 -6.25 1.58
CA PHE A 66 -10.94 -5.53 1.54
C PHE A 66 -11.03 -4.33 0.62
N LEU A 67 -11.61 -4.50 -0.56
CA LEU A 67 -11.76 -3.42 -1.53
C LEU A 67 -12.60 -2.27 -0.96
N ASP A 68 -13.70 -2.57 -0.29
CA ASP A 68 -14.56 -1.59 0.37
C ASP A 68 -13.86 -0.88 1.53
N ALA A 69 -13.02 -1.58 2.29
CA ALA A 69 -12.18 -0.95 3.32
C ALA A 69 -11.10 -0.06 2.70
N LEU A 70 -10.41 -0.53 1.66
CA LEU A 70 -9.35 0.20 0.95
C LEU A 70 -9.88 1.49 0.29
N ARG A 71 -11.06 1.45 -0.33
CA ARG A 71 -11.71 2.62 -0.95
C ARG A 71 -12.00 3.74 0.05
N ARG A 72 -12.26 3.39 1.31
CA ARG A 72 -12.54 4.35 2.40
C ARG A 72 -11.29 4.74 3.19
N HIS A 73 -10.18 4.03 3.00
CA HIS A 73 -8.97 4.24 3.78
C HIS A 73 -8.29 5.57 3.41
N PRO A 74 -7.81 6.36 4.39
CA PRO A 74 -7.34 7.74 4.15
C PRO A 74 -6.13 7.83 3.23
N VAL A 75 -5.23 6.83 3.30
CA VAL A 75 -4.04 6.76 2.45
C VAL A 75 -3.76 5.31 2.05
N VAL A 76 -3.91 5.03 0.76
CA VAL A 76 -3.49 3.78 0.13
C VAL A 76 -2.42 4.10 -0.91
N ILE A 77 -1.21 3.57 -0.76
CA ILE A 77 -0.18 3.59 -1.79
C ILE A 77 -0.24 2.22 -2.49
N ALA A 78 -0.68 2.22 -3.75
CA ALA A 78 -0.77 1.01 -4.55
C ALA A 78 0.55 0.74 -5.28
N THR A 79 0.90 -0.54 -5.44
CA THR A 79 2.04 -0.99 -6.25
C THR A 79 1.61 -2.16 -7.13
N SER A 80 2.17 -2.26 -8.33
CA SER A 80 1.90 -3.36 -9.26
C SER A 80 2.94 -3.39 -10.38
N PRO A 81 3.33 -4.55 -10.95
CA PRO A 81 4.14 -4.59 -12.17
C PRO A 81 3.35 -4.12 -13.39
N TYR A 82 2.04 -3.89 -13.26
CA TYR A 82 1.17 -3.42 -14.31
C TYR A 82 0.84 -1.92 -14.16
N PRO A 83 0.52 -1.23 -15.27
CA PRO A 83 0.04 0.15 -15.23
C PRO A 83 -1.28 0.31 -14.48
N GLN A 84 -1.48 1.46 -13.84
CA GLN A 84 -2.68 1.78 -13.06
C GLN A 84 -3.99 1.60 -13.83
N HIS A 85 -4.04 2.00 -15.10
CA HIS A 85 -5.26 1.97 -15.91
C HIS A 85 -5.86 0.56 -16.09
N LEU A 86 -5.08 -0.51 -15.85
CA LEU A 86 -5.60 -1.88 -15.86
C LEU A 86 -6.44 -2.20 -14.64
N PHE A 87 -6.43 -1.36 -13.61
CA PHE A 87 -7.13 -1.57 -12.34
C PHE A 87 -8.33 -0.62 -12.13
N ASP A 88 -8.72 0.14 -13.15
CA ASP A 88 -9.82 1.12 -13.05
C ASP A 88 -11.16 0.46 -12.63
N TYR A 89 -11.34 -0.82 -12.96
CA TYR A 89 -12.51 -1.62 -12.56
C TYR A 89 -12.64 -1.81 -11.03
N LEU A 90 -11.55 -1.64 -10.28
CA LEU A 90 -11.57 -1.70 -8.82
C LEU A 90 -12.18 -0.45 -8.20
N ASP A 91 -12.35 0.65 -8.94
CA ASP A 91 -12.79 1.95 -8.41
C ASP A 91 -11.99 2.35 -7.14
N LEU A 92 -10.69 2.02 -7.15
CA LEU A 92 -9.76 2.37 -6.09
C LEU A 92 -9.07 3.67 -6.52
N ASN A 93 -9.17 4.70 -5.69
CA ASN A 93 -8.47 5.97 -5.89
C ASN A 93 -7.28 6.08 -4.92
N PRO A 94 -6.15 5.40 -5.19
CA PRO A 94 -5.03 5.40 -4.27
C PRO A 94 -4.40 6.79 -4.17
N PHE A 95 -3.77 7.07 -3.03
CA PHE A 95 -3.00 8.28 -2.80
C PHE A 95 -1.84 8.42 -3.80
N ASP A 96 -1.20 7.30 -4.14
CA ASP A 96 -0.23 7.18 -5.22
C ASP A 96 -0.22 5.75 -5.77
N PHE A 97 0.23 5.61 -7.01
CA PHE A 97 0.42 4.34 -7.67
C PHE A 97 1.88 4.22 -8.15
N LEU A 98 2.58 3.19 -7.68
CA LEU A 98 3.96 2.93 -8.06
C LEU A 98 4.02 1.67 -8.94
N THR A 99 4.19 1.86 -10.25
CA THR A 99 4.44 0.75 -11.16
C THR A 99 5.82 0.14 -10.87
N GLU A 100 5.87 -1.16 -10.65
CA GLU A 100 7.09 -1.92 -10.41
C GLU A 100 7.82 -2.26 -11.73
N PRO A 101 9.16 -2.29 -11.71
CA PRO A 101 10.03 -1.80 -10.64
C PRO A 101 10.03 -0.26 -10.57
N TYR A 102 9.99 0.30 -9.35
CA TYR A 102 10.12 1.74 -9.10
C TYR A 102 11.43 2.06 -8.36
N SER A 103 12.00 3.23 -8.62
CA SER A 103 13.22 3.71 -7.95
C SER A 103 12.96 4.20 -6.52
N PHE A 104 14.02 4.35 -5.73
CA PHE A 104 13.93 4.98 -4.42
C PHE A 104 13.44 6.43 -4.52
N ASP A 105 13.93 7.20 -5.50
CA ASP A 105 13.52 8.61 -5.65
C ASP A 105 12.02 8.74 -5.91
N ARG A 106 11.45 7.82 -6.72
CA ARG A 106 10.01 7.78 -6.96
C ARG A 106 9.23 7.46 -5.68
N PHE A 107 9.70 6.48 -4.91
CA PHE A 107 9.13 6.16 -3.60
C PHE A 107 9.25 7.34 -2.63
N ALA A 108 10.40 8.01 -2.57
CA ALA A 108 10.65 9.14 -1.68
C ALA A 108 9.70 10.30 -1.98
N GLN A 109 9.45 10.63 -3.25
CA GLN A 109 8.45 11.62 -3.64
C GLN A 109 7.04 11.28 -3.12
N THR A 110 6.63 10.01 -3.22
CA THR A 110 5.35 9.57 -2.64
C THR A 110 5.32 9.78 -1.13
N MET A 111 6.42 9.46 -0.45
CA MET A 111 6.53 9.62 1.00
C MET A 111 6.55 11.09 1.44
N GLU A 112 7.20 11.97 0.69
CA GLU A 112 7.18 13.42 0.90
C GLU A 112 5.76 13.97 0.76
N ARG A 113 5.01 13.56 -0.28
CA ARG A 113 3.59 13.91 -0.44
C ARG A 113 2.75 13.43 0.74
N TYR A 114 3.02 12.21 1.23
CA TYR A 114 2.29 11.65 2.37
C TYR A 114 2.52 12.48 3.65
N ILE A 115 3.77 12.86 3.94
CA ILE A 115 4.10 13.74 5.07
C ILE A 115 3.39 15.09 4.90
N ALA A 116 3.41 15.68 3.71
CA ALA A 116 2.76 16.96 3.44
C ALA A 116 1.23 16.93 3.61
N LYS A 117 0.58 15.77 3.41
CA LYS A 117 -0.86 15.59 3.68
C LYS A 117 -1.19 15.52 5.18
N LYS A 118 -0.21 15.12 6.01
CA LYS A 118 -0.36 14.95 7.46
C LYS A 118 -0.11 16.23 8.27
N GLY A 119 0.59 17.21 7.70
CA GLY A 119 0.81 18.54 8.28
C GLY A 119 -0.29 19.52 7.89
#